data_AF-A0A9E1MWI2-F1
#
_entry.id   AF-A0A9E1MWI2-F1
#
_cell.length_a   1.000
_cell.length_b   1.000
_cell.length_c   1.000
_cell.angle_alpha   90.00
_cell.angle_beta   90.00
_cell.angle_gamma   90.00
#
_symmetry.space_group_name_H-M   'P 1'
#
loop_
_entity.id
_entity.type
_entity.pdbx_description
1 polymer ?
#
loop_
_entity_poly.entity_id
_entity_poly.type
_entity_poly.pdbx_seq_one_letter_code
_entity_poly.pdbx_strand_id
1 'polypeptide(L)'
;MSSSSGHNTALDYHRMLLDDPVRMDAYDRAIRALVHRGDVVLDLGTGTGVLAMLAARRGARVHAVESMEIAGLARGMVVANGLEDRVTVHHADFRSLEPIEAVDLVLTDCMGRFLVDDEMLDVVEAAAKWMKPTARFSPGEIRLFLSPVGDFPLPVLDRFHFDLYGLDLSPATDPSLNWCYASLLPKTALLAAPEQFYQLCPPTRAAPFAREMHFSFDRPGVLRAVAGWFEADLADEISLSTAPGIDTHWGQYLFPLQPRTVKAGDELVIHLSLDEDTWHWHGHVAGTPFRHRSEQQFNATQAALPCQKPLGREQIIEANRQAALEHQAGNIELAFKTFKHAIRSLGPGDDDLALPLYENLGLAWMARGMPQAAMSCFFRALDGKPTSRQQSLHYLVIALAQSNRRNDFARFLELYEGEFGPHSGVIENENASTLG
;
A
#
# COMPACT_ATOMS: atom_id res chain seq x y z
N MET A 1 3.14 23.48 17.76
CA MET A 1 3.98 23.21 16.57
C MET A 1 3.28 22.10 15.81
N SER A 2 2.82 22.43 14.62
CA SER A 2 1.85 21.70 13.79
C SER A 2 2.26 20.27 13.47
N SER A 3 1.29 19.36 13.56
CA SER A 3 1.36 17.99 13.08
C SER A 3 1.63 17.98 11.57
N SER A 4 2.88 17.69 11.18
CA SER A 4 3.27 17.43 9.80
C SER A 4 2.87 16.01 9.44
N SER A 5 1.62 15.81 9.02
CA SER A 5 1.21 14.62 8.29
C SER A 5 1.86 14.65 6.90
N GLY A 6 2.78 13.71 6.65
CA GLY A 6 3.08 13.02 5.38
C GLY A 6 3.40 13.79 4.08
N HIS A 7 2.75 14.90 3.78
CA HIS A 7 2.90 15.68 2.57
C HIS A 7 3.81 16.89 2.86
N ASN A 8 5.12 16.63 3.00
CA ASN A 8 6.09 17.72 2.91
C ASN A 8 5.88 18.45 1.57
N THR A 9 5.83 19.78 1.62
CA THR A 9 6.03 20.88 0.64
C THR A 9 6.86 20.62 -0.65
N ALA A 10 7.01 19.37 -1.07
CA ALA A 10 8.02 18.87 -1.96
C ALA A 10 7.43 18.69 -3.36
N LEU A 11 8.09 19.29 -4.34
CA LEU A 11 7.84 19.14 -5.76
C LEU A 11 7.63 17.69 -6.20
N ASP A 12 8.22 16.72 -5.51
CA ASP A 12 8.06 15.29 -5.78
C ASP A 12 6.62 14.78 -5.58
N TYR A 13 5.89 15.26 -4.56
CA TYR A 13 4.48 14.91 -4.38
C TYR A 13 3.65 15.39 -5.56
N HIS A 14 3.80 16.67 -5.92
CA HIS A 14 3.09 17.23 -7.06
C HIS A 14 3.50 16.61 -8.39
N ARG A 15 4.76 16.20 -8.54
CA ARG A 15 5.22 15.43 -9.71
C ARG A 15 4.50 14.10 -9.80
N MET A 16 4.39 13.35 -8.70
CA MET A 16 3.60 12.11 -8.65
C MET A 16 2.14 12.34 -9.07
N LEU A 17 1.50 13.43 -8.63
CA LEU A 17 0.14 13.78 -9.05
C LEU A 17 0.03 14.08 -10.55
N LEU A 18 1.03 14.76 -11.13
CA LEU A 18 1.08 15.09 -12.56
C LEU A 18 1.43 13.89 -13.44
N ASP A 19 2.22 12.95 -12.91
CA ASP A 19 2.64 11.71 -13.58
C ASP A 19 1.55 10.62 -13.55
N ASP A 20 0.41 10.87 -12.91
CA ASP A 20 -0.77 9.98 -12.92
C ASP A 20 -1.68 10.28 -14.12
N PRO A 21 -1.60 9.49 -15.23
CA PRO A 21 -2.34 9.77 -16.44
C PRO A 21 -3.85 9.51 -16.27
N VAL A 22 -4.24 8.59 -15.39
CA VAL A 22 -5.65 8.24 -15.15
C VAL A 22 -6.35 9.43 -14.51
N ARG A 23 -5.73 10.00 -13.48
CA ARG A 23 -6.17 11.24 -12.84
C ARG A 23 -6.22 12.40 -13.84
N MET A 24 -5.12 12.66 -14.54
CA MET A 24 -5.00 13.84 -15.39
C MET A 24 -5.96 13.83 -16.58
N ASP A 25 -6.16 12.68 -17.24
CA ASP A 25 -7.11 12.54 -18.35
C ASP A 25 -8.56 12.71 -17.89
N ALA A 26 -8.93 12.09 -16.75
CA ALA A 26 -10.28 12.19 -16.21
C ALA A 26 -10.64 13.65 -15.89
N TYR A 27 -9.73 14.40 -15.25
CA TYR A 27 -9.94 15.82 -14.94
C TYR A 27 -9.96 16.73 -16.19
N ASP A 28 -9.09 16.54 -17.19
CA ASP A 28 -9.14 17.31 -18.44
C ASP A 28 -10.49 17.12 -19.15
N ARG A 29 -10.97 15.87 -19.25
CA ARG A 29 -12.28 15.55 -19.82
C ARG A 29 -13.41 16.21 -19.03
N ALA A 30 -13.40 16.11 -17.71
CA ALA A 30 -14.42 16.70 -16.85
C ALA A 30 -14.44 18.24 -16.98
N ILE A 31 -13.28 18.89 -16.96
CA ILE A 31 -13.15 20.34 -17.16
C ILE A 31 -13.70 20.75 -18.53
N ARG A 32 -13.42 19.99 -19.59
CA ARG A 32 -13.96 20.27 -20.93
C ARG A 32 -15.48 20.20 -20.98
N ALA A 33 -16.07 19.28 -20.21
CA ALA A 33 -17.52 19.07 -20.14
C ALA A 33 -18.23 20.11 -19.24
N LEU A 34 -17.63 20.49 -18.11
CA LEU A 34 -18.28 21.30 -17.09
C LEU A 34 -18.05 22.82 -17.22
N VAL A 35 -16.90 23.21 -17.79
CA VAL A 35 -16.51 24.63 -17.86
C VAL A 35 -17.05 25.28 -19.12
N HIS A 36 -17.89 26.29 -18.91
CA HIS A 36 -18.41 27.16 -19.93
C HIS A 36 -17.62 28.47 -20.00
N ARG A 37 -17.56 29.08 -21.19
CA ARG A 37 -16.92 30.37 -21.36
C ARG A 37 -17.63 31.44 -20.52
N GLY A 38 -16.86 32.16 -19.70
CA GLY A 38 -17.40 33.18 -18.80
C GLY A 38 -17.78 32.68 -17.41
N ASP A 39 -17.68 31.37 -17.14
CA ASP A 39 -17.82 30.84 -15.78
C ASP A 39 -16.78 31.47 -14.84
N VAL A 40 -17.20 31.69 -13.60
CA VAL A 40 -16.30 31.90 -12.46
C VAL A 40 -16.08 30.55 -11.79
N VAL A 41 -14.83 30.07 -11.77
CA VAL A 41 -14.45 28.78 -11.20
C VAL A 41 -13.67 29.00 -9.91
N LEU A 42 -13.97 28.22 -8.87
CA LEU A 42 -13.17 28.12 -7.66
C LEU A 42 -12.42 26.78 -7.68
N ASP A 43 -11.10 26.82 -7.65
CA ASP A 43 -10.24 25.64 -7.52
C ASP A 43 -9.71 25.57 -6.08
N LEU A 44 -10.24 24.64 -5.27
CA LEU A 44 -9.88 24.46 -3.86
C LEU A 44 -8.83 23.37 -3.72
N GLY A 45 -7.67 23.73 -3.16
CA GLY A 45 -6.48 22.86 -3.12
C GLY A 45 -5.76 22.82 -4.47
N THR A 46 -5.49 24.00 -5.06
CA THR A 46 -5.04 24.08 -6.45
C THR A 46 -3.66 23.44 -6.72
N GLY A 47 -2.84 23.25 -5.68
CA GLY A 47 -1.50 22.68 -5.79
C GLY A 47 -0.63 23.45 -6.78
N THR A 48 -0.28 22.82 -7.90
CA THR A 48 0.52 23.43 -8.97
C THR A 48 -0.25 24.41 -9.87
N GLY A 49 -1.57 24.52 -9.69
CA GLY A 49 -2.43 25.34 -10.55
C GLY A 49 -2.88 24.66 -11.83
N VAL A 50 -2.59 23.37 -12.03
CA VAL A 50 -2.84 22.69 -13.32
C VAL A 50 -4.33 22.66 -13.69
N LEU A 51 -5.21 22.34 -12.73
CA LEU A 51 -6.65 22.28 -12.96
C LEU A 51 -7.23 23.68 -13.21
N ALA A 52 -6.83 24.67 -12.41
CA ALA A 52 -7.14 26.08 -12.64
C ALA A 52 -6.73 26.56 -14.05
N MET A 53 -5.53 26.23 -14.51
CA MET A 53 -5.06 26.60 -15.84
C MET A 53 -5.86 25.91 -16.96
N LEU A 54 -6.22 24.63 -16.80
CA LEU A 54 -7.08 23.92 -17.74
C LEU A 54 -8.46 24.57 -17.83
N ALA A 55 -9.07 24.94 -16.70
CA ALA A 55 -10.34 25.68 -16.67
C ALA A 55 -10.22 27.07 -17.33
N ALA A 56 -9.15 27.82 -17.05
CA ALA A 56 -8.92 29.14 -17.64
C ALA A 56 -8.77 29.08 -19.18
N ARG A 57 -8.10 28.04 -19.71
CA ARG A 57 -7.99 27.79 -21.16
C ARG A 57 -9.35 27.55 -21.84
N ARG A 58 -10.37 27.12 -21.09
CA ARG A 58 -11.77 27.00 -21.58
C ARG A 58 -12.53 28.33 -21.59
N GLY A 59 -11.90 29.40 -21.11
CA GLY A 59 -12.48 30.73 -21.10
C GLY A 59 -13.12 31.13 -19.76
N ALA A 60 -12.90 30.37 -18.69
CA ALA A 60 -13.30 30.75 -17.34
C ALA A 60 -12.37 31.82 -16.75
N ARG A 61 -12.84 32.45 -15.68
CA ARG A 61 -12.03 33.17 -14.70
C ARG A 61 -11.94 32.32 -13.44
N VAL A 62 -10.75 32.15 -12.88
CA VAL A 62 -10.48 31.16 -11.85
C VAL A 62 -9.91 31.79 -10.60
N HIS A 63 -10.50 31.50 -9.45
CA HIS A 63 -9.90 31.71 -8.14
C HIS A 63 -9.29 30.39 -7.67
N ALA A 64 -7.97 30.31 -7.67
CA ALA A 64 -7.22 29.13 -7.27
C ALA A 64 -6.73 29.33 -5.83
N VAL A 65 -7.19 28.51 -4.88
CA VAL A 65 -6.87 28.63 -3.45
C VAL A 65 -5.96 27.50 -3.03
N GLU A 66 -4.85 27.83 -2.39
CA GLU A 66 -3.85 26.88 -1.91
C GLU A 66 -3.28 27.38 -0.57
N SER A 67 -3.21 26.49 0.42
CA SER A 67 -2.76 26.83 1.78
C SER A 67 -1.26 26.65 1.96
N MET A 68 -0.61 25.86 1.10
CA MET A 68 0.82 25.55 1.16
C MET A 68 1.67 26.45 0.25
N GLU A 69 2.98 26.47 0.51
CA GLU A 69 3.97 27.28 -0.23
C GLU A 69 4.02 27.00 -1.75
N ILE A 70 3.49 25.86 -2.21
CA ILE A 70 3.35 25.53 -3.64
C ILE A 70 2.51 26.57 -4.40
N ALA A 71 1.68 27.36 -3.70
CA ALA A 71 0.98 28.52 -4.27
C ALA A 71 1.93 29.49 -5.01
N GLY A 72 3.17 29.65 -4.54
CA GLY A 72 4.18 30.45 -5.23
C GLY A 72 4.58 29.86 -6.58
N LEU A 73 4.73 28.53 -6.66
CA LEU A 73 4.97 27.82 -7.92
C LEU A 73 3.77 27.94 -8.85
N ALA A 74 2.55 27.77 -8.35
CA ALA A 74 1.32 27.90 -9.13
C ALA A 74 1.22 29.28 -9.81
N ARG A 75 1.55 30.36 -9.11
CA ARG A 75 1.63 31.71 -9.71
C ARG A 75 2.63 31.77 -10.86
N GLY A 76 3.82 31.20 -10.68
CA GLY A 76 4.84 31.11 -11.73
C GLY A 76 4.36 30.31 -12.94
N MET A 77 3.67 29.18 -12.71
CA MET A 77 3.11 28.35 -13.77
C MET A 77 2.01 29.09 -14.55
N VAL A 78 1.13 29.80 -13.87
CA VAL A 78 0.08 30.64 -14.50
C VAL A 78 0.70 31.68 -15.43
N VAL A 79 1.69 32.44 -14.95
CA VAL A 79 2.38 33.46 -15.76
C VAL A 79 3.13 32.83 -16.93
N ALA A 80 3.83 31.72 -16.71
CA ALA A 80 4.55 31.01 -17.77
C ALA A 80 3.63 30.52 -18.91
N ASN A 81 2.33 30.37 -18.63
CA ASN A 81 1.32 29.96 -19.60
C ASN A 81 0.47 31.13 -20.14
N GLY A 82 0.76 32.38 -19.76
CA GLY A 82 0.02 33.56 -20.21
C GLY A 82 -1.44 33.58 -19.76
N LEU A 83 -1.72 33.10 -18.54
CA LEU A 83 -3.08 32.96 -17.98
C LEU A 83 -3.33 33.88 -16.78
N GLU A 84 -2.42 34.81 -16.49
CA GLU A 84 -2.49 35.72 -15.35
C GLU A 84 -3.66 36.71 -15.41
N ASP A 85 -4.26 36.91 -16.59
CA ASP A 85 -5.48 37.70 -16.77
C ASP A 85 -6.74 36.95 -16.33
N ARG A 86 -6.66 35.63 -16.16
CA ARG A 86 -7.79 34.74 -15.87
C ARG A 86 -7.66 33.99 -14.56
N VAL A 87 -6.45 33.66 -14.11
CA VAL A 87 -6.23 32.88 -12.89
C VAL A 87 -5.63 33.76 -11.79
N THR A 88 -6.36 33.91 -10.70
CA THR A 88 -5.86 34.54 -9.47
C THR A 88 -5.56 33.47 -8.43
N VAL A 89 -4.28 33.34 -8.04
CA VAL A 89 -3.85 32.39 -7.01
C VAL A 89 -3.81 33.04 -5.63
N HIS A 90 -4.61 32.51 -4.70
CA HIS A 90 -4.71 32.91 -3.30
C HIS A 90 -3.91 31.94 -2.44
N HIS A 91 -2.80 32.41 -1.86
CA HIS A 91 -2.08 31.65 -0.85
C HIS A 91 -2.80 31.84 0.48
N ALA A 92 -3.75 30.96 0.77
CA ALA A 92 -4.66 31.06 1.91
C ALA A 92 -5.29 29.70 2.23
N ASP A 93 -5.66 29.51 3.48
CA ASP A 93 -6.50 28.39 3.90
C ASP A 93 -7.97 28.70 3.58
N PHE A 94 -8.58 27.89 2.70
CA PHE A 94 -9.97 28.06 2.28
C PHE A 94 -10.96 28.02 3.46
N ARG A 95 -10.68 27.27 4.53
CA ARG A 95 -11.53 27.20 5.72
C ARG A 95 -11.72 28.58 6.34
N SER A 96 -10.66 29.38 6.35
CA SER A 96 -10.62 30.74 6.91
C SER A 96 -10.84 31.87 5.90
N LEU A 97 -10.73 31.59 4.60
CA LEU A 97 -10.85 32.60 3.55
C LEU A 97 -12.30 33.05 3.39
N GLU A 98 -12.54 34.36 3.45
CA GLU A 98 -13.87 34.93 3.17
C GLU A 98 -14.22 34.84 1.67
N PRO A 99 -15.50 34.68 1.32
CA PRO A 99 -15.93 34.64 -0.07
C PRO A 99 -15.51 35.86 -0.88
N ILE A 100 -14.75 35.63 -1.95
CA ILE A 100 -14.31 36.69 -2.88
C ILE A 100 -15.51 37.13 -3.73
N GLU A 101 -16.15 36.17 -4.39
CA GLU A 101 -17.40 36.32 -5.11
C GLU A 101 -18.10 34.96 -5.27
N ALA A 102 -19.36 34.98 -5.73
CA ALA A 102 -20.12 33.77 -5.98
C ALA A 102 -19.67 33.08 -7.29
N VAL A 103 -19.49 31.76 -7.27
CA VAL A 103 -18.91 30.97 -8.38
C VAL A 103 -19.91 30.06 -9.07
N ASP A 104 -19.66 29.75 -10.35
CA ASP A 104 -20.47 28.86 -11.20
C ASP A 104 -20.06 27.39 -11.09
N LEU A 105 -18.80 27.13 -10.73
CA LEU A 105 -18.25 25.79 -10.56
C LEU A 105 -17.22 25.80 -9.43
N VAL A 106 -17.35 24.84 -8.51
CA VAL A 106 -16.25 24.44 -7.62
C VAL A 106 -15.59 23.21 -8.22
N LEU A 107 -14.28 23.29 -8.40
CA LEU A 107 -13.42 22.20 -8.84
C LEU A 107 -12.45 21.91 -7.69
N THR A 108 -12.22 20.62 -7.40
CA THR A 108 -11.25 20.23 -6.38
C THR A 108 -10.70 18.85 -6.68
N ASP A 109 -9.49 18.60 -6.19
CA ASP A 109 -8.86 17.28 -6.16
C ASP A 109 -8.22 17.04 -4.78
N CYS A 110 -8.98 17.35 -3.74
CA CYS A 110 -8.63 17.13 -2.35
C CYS A 110 -8.99 15.71 -1.89
N MET A 111 -9.14 14.74 -2.81
CA MET A 111 -9.50 13.37 -2.41
C MET A 111 -8.27 12.65 -1.90
N GLY A 112 -8.32 12.26 -0.63
CA GLY A 112 -7.28 11.43 -0.04
C GLY A 112 -7.45 9.96 -0.41
N ARG A 113 -6.49 9.13 0.00
CA ARG A 113 -6.69 7.68 -0.03
C ARG A 113 -7.90 7.33 0.81
N PHE A 114 -8.88 6.69 0.19
CA PHE A 114 -10.16 6.37 0.83
C PHE A 114 -10.82 7.59 1.54
N LEU A 115 -10.66 8.79 0.94
CA LEU A 115 -11.18 10.11 1.35
C LEU A 115 -10.59 10.76 2.61
N VAL A 116 -9.65 10.13 3.32
CA VAL A 116 -9.15 10.64 4.62
C VAL A 116 -7.86 11.46 4.55
N ASP A 117 -7.01 11.24 3.55
CA ASP A 117 -5.66 11.83 3.55
C ASP A 117 -5.57 13.31 3.07
N ASP A 118 -6.57 13.88 2.37
CA ASP A 118 -6.36 15.15 1.59
C ASP A 118 -7.44 16.26 1.73
N GLU A 119 -8.06 16.48 2.90
CA GLU A 119 -8.99 17.62 3.14
C GLU A 119 -10.30 17.63 2.29
N MET A 120 -10.64 16.59 1.50
CA MET A 120 -11.91 16.54 0.73
C MET A 120 -13.12 16.83 1.61
N LEU A 121 -13.11 16.24 2.80
CA LEU A 121 -14.16 16.39 3.79
C LEU A 121 -14.30 17.86 4.22
N ASP A 122 -13.20 18.58 4.43
CA ASP A 122 -13.20 20.02 4.75
C ASP A 122 -13.68 20.86 3.56
N VAL A 123 -13.28 20.49 2.33
CA VAL A 123 -13.73 21.16 1.11
C VAL A 123 -15.25 21.09 0.96
N VAL A 124 -15.83 19.90 1.18
CA VAL A 124 -17.28 19.70 1.15
C VAL A 124 -17.98 20.65 2.13
N GLU A 125 -17.50 20.76 3.36
CA GLU A 125 -18.09 21.63 4.39
C GLU A 125 -17.92 23.13 4.07
N ALA A 126 -16.78 23.52 3.53
CA ALA A 126 -16.47 24.92 3.29
C ALA A 126 -17.07 25.46 1.99
N ALA A 127 -17.12 24.68 0.91
CA ALA A 127 -17.37 25.18 -0.45
C ALA A 127 -18.72 25.90 -0.63
N ALA A 128 -19.74 25.51 0.15
CA ALA A 128 -21.08 26.05 0.04
C ALA A 128 -21.14 27.59 0.14
N LYS A 129 -20.23 28.24 0.89
CA LYS A 129 -20.24 29.71 1.08
C LYS A 129 -19.87 30.51 -0.18
N TRP A 130 -19.26 29.88 -1.20
CA TRP A 130 -18.95 30.53 -2.48
C TRP A 130 -19.94 30.19 -3.59
N MET A 131 -20.78 29.17 -3.42
CA MET A 131 -21.57 28.63 -4.53
C MET A 131 -22.78 29.49 -4.85
N LYS A 132 -22.98 29.80 -6.14
CA LYS A 132 -24.28 30.26 -6.64
C LYS A 132 -25.33 29.15 -6.44
N PRO A 133 -26.64 29.45 -6.39
CA PRO A 133 -27.69 28.43 -6.30
C PRO A 133 -27.68 27.39 -7.44
N THR A 134 -27.14 27.75 -8.61
CA THR A 134 -27.01 26.88 -9.79
C THR A 134 -25.57 26.40 -10.02
N ALA A 135 -24.70 26.56 -9.02
CA ALA A 135 -23.31 26.19 -9.16
C ALA A 135 -23.16 24.67 -9.28
N ARG A 136 -22.21 24.27 -10.13
CA ARG A 136 -21.76 22.88 -10.25
C ARG A 136 -20.67 22.62 -9.20
N PHE A 137 -20.50 21.37 -8.82
CA PHE A 137 -19.39 20.91 -7.98
C PHE A 137 -18.80 19.67 -8.64
N SER A 138 -17.47 19.63 -8.79
CA SER A 138 -16.74 18.46 -9.29
C SER A 138 -15.58 18.12 -8.35
N PRO A 139 -15.52 16.87 -7.84
CA PRO A 139 -16.40 15.72 -8.12
C PRO A 139 -17.83 15.88 -7.56
N GLY A 140 -18.85 15.52 -8.35
CA GLY A 140 -20.26 15.67 -7.95
C GLY A 140 -20.76 14.53 -7.06
N GLU A 141 -20.15 13.36 -7.17
CA GLU A 141 -20.41 12.20 -6.31
C GLU A 141 -19.12 11.41 -6.11
N ILE A 142 -18.92 10.86 -4.91
CA ILE A 142 -17.83 9.94 -4.60
C ILE A 142 -18.40 8.71 -3.88
N ARG A 143 -18.14 7.53 -4.42
CA ARG A 143 -18.55 6.23 -3.88
C ARG A 143 -17.33 5.48 -3.35
N LEU A 144 -17.38 5.03 -2.11
CA LEU A 144 -16.35 4.20 -1.50
C LEU A 144 -16.74 2.73 -1.56
N PHE A 145 -15.78 1.88 -1.85
CA PHE A 145 -15.97 0.43 -1.95
C PHE A 145 -14.99 -0.30 -1.05
N LEU A 146 -15.41 -1.47 -0.56
CA LEU A 146 -14.58 -2.39 0.21
C LEU A 146 -14.62 -3.80 -0.39
N SER A 147 -13.51 -4.53 -0.26
CA SER A 147 -13.47 -5.98 -0.50
C SER A 147 -12.34 -6.63 0.30
N PRO A 148 -12.53 -7.85 0.82
CA PRO A 148 -11.43 -8.64 1.38
C PRO A 148 -10.41 -9.00 0.31
N VAL A 149 -9.13 -8.83 0.67
CA VAL A 149 -7.99 -9.09 -0.23
C VAL A 149 -6.98 -10.04 0.40
N GLY A 150 -6.35 -10.84 -0.44
CA GLY A 150 -5.41 -11.87 -0.02
C GLY A 150 -4.48 -12.34 -1.12
N ASP A 151 -3.60 -13.27 -0.77
CA ASP A 151 -2.59 -13.86 -1.67
C ASP A 151 -1.66 -12.81 -2.33
N PHE A 152 -1.40 -11.70 -1.64
CA PHE A 152 -0.45 -10.67 -2.08
C PHE A 152 0.60 -10.40 -0.99
N PRO A 153 1.83 -10.02 -1.37
CA PRO A 153 2.84 -9.62 -0.40
C PRO A 153 2.48 -8.26 0.20
N LEU A 154 2.63 -8.11 1.51
CA LEU A 154 2.50 -6.84 2.19
C LEU A 154 3.80 -6.58 2.96
N PRO A 155 4.86 -6.08 2.29
CA PRO A 155 6.22 -6.07 2.82
C PRO A 155 6.37 -5.40 4.19
N VAL A 156 5.54 -4.38 4.46
CA VAL A 156 5.50 -3.65 5.73
C VAL A 156 5.09 -4.54 6.91
N LEU A 157 4.15 -5.47 6.70
CA LEU A 157 3.77 -6.48 7.70
C LEU A 157 4.71 -7.68 7.65
N ASP A 158 4.99 -8.17 6.44
CA ASP A 158 5.76 -9.40 6.24
C ASP A 158 7.18 -9.26 6.81
N ARG A 159 7.76 -8.05 6.81
CA ARG A 159 9.07 -7.76 7.43
C ARG A 159 9.14 -8.17 8.90
N PHE A 160 8.05 -8.04 9.66
CA PHE A 160 8.01 -8.42 11.07
C PHE A 160 7.87 -9.92 11.29
N HIS A 161 7.46 -10.66 10.26
CA HIS A 161 7.36 -12.12 10.29
C HIS A 161 8.64 -12.83 9.85
N PHE A 162 9.48 -12.19 9.04
CA PHE A 162 10.72 -12.76 8.55
C PHE A 162 11.84 -12.71 9.60
N ASP A 163 12.72 -13.71 9.54
CA ASP A 163 13.94 -13.71 10.34
C ASP A 163 14.87 -12.59 9.87
N LEU A 164 15.17 -11.64 10.76
CA LEU A 164 16.14 -10.58 10.49
C LEU A 164 17.40 -10.84 11.33
N TYR A 165 18.33 -11.61 10.76
CA TYR A 165 19.59 -11.97 11.42
C TYR A 165 19.39 -12.70 12.76
N GLY A 166 18.42 -13.61 12.84
CA GLY A 166 18.07 -14.30 14.08
C GLY A 166 17.28 -13.47 15.07
N LEU A 167 16.93 -12.21 14.75
CA LEU A 167 16.11 -11.38 15.61
C LEU A 167 14.63 -11.71 15.42
N ASP A 168 13.92 -11.83 16.54
CA ASP A 168 12.48 -11.99 16.54
C ASP A 168 11.79 -10.62 16.47
N LEU A 169 11.32 -10.26 15.29
CA LEU A 169 10.56 -9.03 15.05
C LEU A 169 9.04 -9.23 15.17
N SER A 170 8.57 -10.46 15.42
CA SER A 170 7.15 -10.74 15.54
C SER A 170 6.38 -9.90 16.57
N PRO A 171 6.95 -9.37 17.68
CA PRO A 171 6.19 -8.46 18.54
C PRO A 171 5.74 -7.16 17.86
N ALA A 172 6.33 -6.80 16.71
CA ALA A 172 5.88 -5.65 15.93
C ALA A 172 4.67 -5.98 15.02
N THR A 173 4.32 -7.25 14.84
CA THR A 173 3.19 -7.67 13.99
C THR A 173 1.86 -7.11 14.51
N ASP A 174 1.50 -7.39 15.77
CA ASP A 174 0.21 -6.95 16.30
C ASP A 174 0.05 -5.42 16.29
N PRO A 175 1.06 -4.62 16.71
CA PRO A 175 1.02 -3.17 16.55
C PRO A 175 0.89 -2.72 15.10
N SER A 176 1.55 -3.39 14.15
CA SER A 176 1.47 -3.02 12.73
C SER A 176 0.09 -3.26 12.11
N LEU A 177 -0.74 -4.12 12.70
CA LEU A 177 -2.15 -4.27 12.31
C LEU A 177 -3.02 -3.10 12.76
N ASN A 178 -2.51 -2.18 13.57
CA ASN A 178 -3.21 -0.94 13.93
C ASN A 178 -2.78 0.23 13.04
N TRP A 179 -2.26 -0.03 11.84
CA TRP A 179 -1.90 0.99 10.87
C TRP A 179 -2.64 0.74 9.58
N CYS A 180 -3.04 1.82 8.90
CA CYS A 180 -3.53 1.72 7.53
C CYS A 180 -2.37 1.87 6.56
N TYR A 181 -2.45 1.16 5.44
CA TYR A 181 -1.41 1.18 4.41
C TYR A 181 -2.01 1.50 3.04
N ALA A 182 -1.16 1.81 2.09
CA ALA A 182 -1.54 1.93 0.68
C ALA A 182 -0.71 0.96 -0.16
N SER A 183 -1.34 0.31 -1.12
CA SER A 183 -0.66 -0.53 -2.10
C SER A 183 -1.43 -0.55 -3.41
N LEU A 184 -0.72 -0.77 -4.51
CA LEU A 184 -1.34 -1.21 -5.76
C LEU A 184 -1.71 -2.68 -5.65
N LEU A 185 -2.95 -3.01 -5.96
CA LEU A 185 -3.49 -4.37 -5.92
C LEU A 185 -3.97 -4.80 -7.30
N PRO A 186 -3.61 -6.00 -7.77
CA PRO A 186 -4.25 -6.57 -8.96
C PRO A 186 -5.68 -7.02 -8.62
N LYS A 187 -6.55 -7.10 -9.62
CA LYS A 187 -7.92 -7.66 -9.46
C LYS A 187 -7.91 -9.07 -8.88
N THR A 188 -6.85 -9.85 -9.14
CA THR A 188 -6.68 -11.21 -8.62
C THR A 188 -6.50 -11.25 -7.10
N ALA A 189 -6.14 -10.14 -6.45
CA ALA A 189 -6.03 -10.07 -4.99
C ALA A 189 -7.39 -10.09 -4.29
N LEU A 190 -8.48 -9.79 -4.98
CA LEU A 190 -9.83 -9.84 -4.43
C LEU A 190 -10.21 -11.29 -4.09
N LEU A 191 -10.74 -11.47 -2.88
CA LEU A 191 -11.26 -12.75 -2.40
C LEU A 191 -12.80 -12.81 -2.38
N ALA A 192 -13.47 -11.68 -2.54
CA ALA A 192 -14.92 -11.56 -2.69
C ALA A 192 -15.27 -10.39 -3.61
N ALA A 193 -16.51 -10.38 -4.12
CA ALA A 193 -17.05 -9.23 -4.85
C ALA A 193 -16.98 -7.94 -4.00
N PRO A 194 -16.65 -6.78 -4.61
CA PRO A 194 -16.69 -5.50 -3.92
C PRO A 194 -18.11 -5.08 -3.51
N GLU A 195 -18.21 -4.38 -2.39
CA GLU A 195 -19.45 -3.78 -1.92
C GLU A 195 -19.28 -2.27 -1.64
N GLN A 196 -20.32 -1.49 -1.91
CA GLN A 196 -20.31 -0.05 -1.64
C GLN A 196 -20.44 0.20 -0.13
N PHE A 197 -19.43 0.83 0.44
CA PHE A 197 -19.35 1.20 1.85
C PHE A 197 -20.05 2.53 2.12
N TYR A 198 -19.75 3.55 1.33
CA TYR A 198 -20.18 4.93 1.59
C TYR A 198 -20.41 5.72 0.29
N GLN A 199 -21.23 6.75 0.36
CA GLN A 199 -21.50 7.67 -0.75
C GLN A 199 -21.48 9.11 -0.22
N LEU A 200 -20.72 9.95 -0.90
CA LEU A 200 -20.58 11.38 -0.64
C LEU A 200 -21.11 12.15 -1.84
N CYS A 201 -22.00 13.12 -1.62
CA CYS A 201 -22.56 13.97 -2.67
C CYS A 201 -22.22 15.44 -2.38
N PRO A 202 -21.00 15.91 -2.70
CA PRO A 202 -20.58 17.28 -2.44
C PRO A 202 -21.58 18.35 -2.96
N PRO A 203 -21.69 19.50 -2.29
CA PRO A 203 -20.98 19.91 -1.08
C PRO A 203 -21.67 19.43 0.21
N THR A 204 -22.53 18.41 0.18
CA THR A 204 -23.12 17.85 1.40
C THR A 204 -22.55 16.48 1.74
N ARG A 205 -22.54 16.16 3.03
CA ARG A 205 -22.24 14.81 3.53
C ARG A 205 -23.55 14.06 3.73
N ALA A 206 -23.58 12.78 3.36
CA ALA A 206 -24.79 11.97 3.45
C ALA A 206 -25.05 11.46 4.89
N ALA A 207 -24.05 10.78 5.48
CA ALA A 207 -24.14 10.13 6.80
C ALA A 207 -22.76 10.03 7.48
N PRO A 208 -22.65 9.65 8.76
CA PRO A 208 -21.37 9.29 9.35
C PRO A 208 -20.72 8.09 8.63
N PHE A 209 -19.39 8.05 8.59
CA PHE A 209 -18.63 6.91 8.09
C PHE A 209 -18.67 5.78 9.13
N ALA A 210 -19.77 5.02 9.19
CA ALA A 210 -19.90 3.88 10.08
C ALA A 210 -20.88 2.85 9.49
N ARG A 211 -20.42 1.64 9.18
CA ARG A 211 -21.26 0.57 8.62
C ARG A 211 -20.70 -0.82 8.93
N GLU A 212 -21.60 -1.77 9.12
CA GLU A 212 -21.33 -3.21 9.13
C GLU A 212 -21.46 -3.75 7.70
N MET A 213 -20.47 -4.51 7.26
CA MET A 213 -20.36 -5.09 5.92
C MET A 213 -20.20 -6.61 6.04
N HIS A 214 -20.76 -7.35 5.09
CA HIS A 214 -20.76 -8.81 5.06
C HIS A 214 -20.19 -9.30 3.74
N PHE A 215 -19.15 -10.11 3.76
CA PHE A 215 -18.55 -10.67 2.56
C PHE A 215 -18.56 -12.20 2.64
N SER A 216 -18.97 -12.85 1.56
CA SER A 216 -18.76 -14.28 1.35
C SER A 216 -17.57 -14.48 0.41
N PHE A 217 -16.61 -15.33 0.80
CA PHE A 217 -15.42 -15.57 -0.01
C PHE A 217 -15.77 -16.39 -1.26
N ASP A 218 -15.40 -15.91 -2.44
CA ASP A 218 -15.68 -16.57 -3.72
C ASP A 218 -14.73 -17.76 -3.98
N ARG A 219 -13.54 -17.72 -3.36
CA ARG A 219 -12.44 -18.66 -3.59
C ARG A 219 -11.60 -18.89 -2.33
N PRO A 220 -10.89 -20.02 -2.23
CA PRO A 220 -9.87 -20.18 -1.19
C PRO A 220 -8.72 -19.20 -1.39
N GLY A 221 -8.05 -18.85 -0.29
CA GLY A 221 -6.88 -17.97 -0.28
C GLY A 221 -6.40 -17.66 1.13
N VAL A 222 -5.36 -16.84 1.24
CA VAL A 222 -4.89 -16.29 2.52
C VAL A 222 -5.33 -14.83 2.61
N LEU A 223 -6.38 -14.56 3.38
CA LEU A 223 -6.83 -13.21 3.72
C LEU A 223 -5.70 -12.43 4.39
N ARG A 224 -5.46 -11.20 3.94
CA ARG A 224 -4.42 -10.31 4.48
C ARG A 224 -4.97 -8.98 4.98
N ALA A 225 -6.01 -8.45 4.34
CA ALA A 225 -6.60 -7.15 4.67
C ALA A 225 -8.02 -7.06 4.10
N VAL A 226 -8.73 -6.00 4.47
CA VAL A 226 -9.81 -5.44 3.66
C VAL A 226 -9.25 -4.24 2.92
N ALA A 227 -9.43 -4.20 1.60
CA ALA A 227 -9.01 -3.08 0.77
C ALA A 227 -10.19 -2.12 0.56
N GLY A 228 -9.89 -0.83 0.59
CA GLY A 228 -10.80 0.26 0.29
C GLY A 228 -10.29 1.14 -0.86
N TRP A 229 -11.21 1.57 -1.70
CA TRP A 229 -10.94 2.51 -2.80
C TRP A 229 -12.16 3.38 -3.07
N PHE A 230 -12.03 4.33 -3.99
CA PHE A 230 -13.12 5.22 -4.38
C PHE A 230 -13.36 5.23 -5.89
N GLU A 231 -14.58 5.59 -6.26
CA GLU A 231 -14.96 6.08 -7.58
C GLU A 231 -15.54 7.49 -7.43
N ALA A 232 -15.06 8.43 -8.22
CA ALA A 232 -15.50 9.82 -8.22
C ALA A 232 -16.13 10.15 -9.57
N ASP A 233 -17.38 10.57 -9.57
CA ASP A 233 -18.08 11.06 -10.75
C ASP A 233 -17.72 12.54 -10.93
N LEU A 234 -16.86 12.81 -11.91
CA LEU A 234 -16.32 14.14 -12.15
C LEU A 234 -17.27 14.99 -12.99
N ALA A 235 -17.96 14.37 -13.96
CA ALA A 235 -19.00 14.97 -14.79
C ALA A 235 -19.88 13.85 -15.38
N ASP A 236 -20.93 14.20 -16.13
CA ASP A 236 -21.77 13.23 -16.84
C ASP A 236 -20.90 12.29 -17.69
N GLU A 237 -21.00 10.98 -17.45
CA GLU A 237 -20.24 9.91 -18.11
C GLU A 237 -18.70 10.00 -17.96
N ILE A 238 -18.20 10.79 -17.02
CA ILE A 238 -16.77 10.94 -16.75
C ILE A 238 -16.51 10.65 -15.27
N SER A 239 -15.91 9.49 -15.00
CA SER A 239 -15.54 9.06 -13.66
C SER A 239 -14.05 8.73 -13.54
N LEU A 240 -13.55 8.83 -12.30
CA LEU A 240 -12.22 8.46 -11.88
C LEU A 240 -12.34 7.31 -10.87
N SER A 241 -11.76 6.16 -11.18
CA SER A 241 -11.78 4.98 -10.29
C SER A 241 -10.37 4.65 -9.81
N THR A 242 -10.26 4.29 -8.53
CA THR A 242 -9.04 3.79 -7.90
C THR A 242 -9.14 2.30 -7.55
N ALA A 243 -10.04 1.56 -8.22
CA ALA A 243 -10.26 0.14 -7.97
C ALA A 243 -8.99 -0.72 -8.25
N PRO A 244 -8.86 -1.90 -7.60
CA PRO A 244 -7.81 -2.86 -7.92
C PRO A 244 -7.67 -3.12 -9.43
N GLY A 245 -6.43 -3.15 -9.91
CA GLY A 245 -6.07 -3.25 -11.33
C GLY A 245 -6.06 -1.93 -12.09
N ILE A 246 -6.26 -0.80 -11.42
CA ILE A 246 -6.05 0.55 -11.97
C ILE A 246 -4.89 1.19 -11.20
N ASP A 247 -3.85 1.58 -11.93
CA ASP A 247 -2.64 2.16 -11.36
C ASP A 247 -2.81 3.67 -11.25
N THR A 248 -3.19 4.13 -10.06
CA THR A 248 -3.25 5.55 -9.67
C THR A 248 -2.31 5.79 -8.49
N HIS A 249 -1.91 7.04 -8.27
CA HIS A 249 -1.02 7.38 -7.17
C HIS A 249 -1.65 7.15 -5.77
N TRP A 250 -2.99 7.14 -5.69
CA TRP A 250 -3.71 6.79 -4.45
C TRP A 250 -3.47 5.33 -4.05
N GLY A 251 -3.39 4.44 -5.03
CA GLY A 251 -3.49 2.99 -4.82
C GLY A 251 -4.78 2.60 -4.10
N GLN A 252 -4.74 1.50 -3.37
CA GLN A 252 -5.83 1.03 -2.53
C GLN A 252 -5.44 1.10 -1.06
N TYR A 253 -6.36 1.59 -0.24
CA TYR A 253 -6.18 1.73 1.20
C TYR A 253 -6.43 0.39 1.89
N LEU A 254 -5.57 0.00 2.83
CA LEU A 254 -5.59 -1.33 3.43
C LEU A 254 -5.92 -1.23 4.92
N PHE A 255 -6.94 -1.99 5.32
CA PHE A 255 -7.26 -2.31 6.71
C PHE A 255 -6.69 -3.69 7.02
N PRO A 256 -5.46 -3.78 7.56
CA PRO A 256 -4.77 -5.04 7.71
C PRO A 256 -5.45 -5.96 8.71
N LEU A 257 -5.29 -7.27 8.49
CA LEU A 257 -5.76 -8.33 9.35
C LEU A 257 -4.64 -9.35 9.57
N GLN A 258 -4.71 -10.09 10.67
CA GLN A 258 -3.85 -11.26 10.84
C GLN A 258 -4.06 -12.23 9.67
N PRO A 259 -2.98 -12.72 9.01
CA PRO A 259 -3.12 -13.64 7.89
C PRO A 259 -3.94 -14.86 8.26
N ARG A 260 -4.93 -15.19 7.44
CA ARG A 260 -5.84 -16.30 7.70
C ARG A 260 -6.19 -17.04 6.41
N THR A 261 -6.01 -18.36 6.41
CA THR A 261 -6.51 -19.21 5.33
C THR A 261 -8.04 -19.25 5.39
N VAL A 262 -8.67 -18.95 4.26
CA VAL A 262 -10.13 -18.99 4.07
C VAL A 262 -10.48 -19.94 2.93
N LYS A 263 -11.71 -20.44 2.93
CA LYS A 263 -12.31 -21.27 1.87
C LYS A 263 -13.42 -20.50 1.17
N ALA A 264 -13.78 -20.97 -0.02
CA ALA A 264 -14.99 -20.48 -0.67
C ALA A 264 -16.22 -20.74 0.24
N GLY A 265 -17.06 -19.73 0.39
CA GLY A 265 -18.23 -19.75 1.26
C GLY A 265 -17.97 -19.42 2.73
N ASP A 266 -16.72 -19.27 3.17
CA ASP A 266 -16.45 -18.68 4.49
C ASP A 266 -16.98 -17.22 4.50
N GLU A 267 -17.27 -16.69 5.68
CA GLU A 267 -17.80 -15.33 5.84
C GLU A 267 -16.83 -14.42 6.60
N LEU A 268 -16.75 -13.17 6.14
CA LEU A 268 -16.17 -12.03 6.84
C LEU A 268 -17.29 -11.05 7.19
N VAL A 269 -17.44 -10.76 8.48
CA VAL A 269 -18.23 -9.62 8.95
C VAL A 269 -17.26 -8.58 9.47
N ILE A 270 -17.38 -7.34 8.97
CA ILE A 270 -16.53 -6.22 9.37
C ILE A 270 -17.39 -4.99 9.64
N HIS A 271 -17.22 -4.42 10.82
CA HIS A 271 -17.70 -3.09 11.14
C HIS A 271 -16.54 -2.13 10.91
N LEU A 272 -16.75 -1.16 10.02
CA LEU A 272 -15.79 -0.12 9.72
C LEU A 272 -16.39 1.23 10.09
N SER A 273 -15.66 2.03 10.86
CA SER A 273 -16.05 3.41 11.16
C SER A 273 -14.86 4.37 11.19
N LEU A 274 -15.10 5.64 10.88
CA LEU A 274 -14.15 6.74 11.03
C LEU A 274 -14.67 7.69 12.10
N ASP A 275 -13.85 7.94 13.12
CA ASP A 275 -14.07 8.93 14.16
C ASP A 275 -12.93 9.95 14.12
N GLU A 276 -13.26 11.21 13.86
CA GLU A 276 -12.28 12.25 13.48
C GLU A 276 -11.36 11.75 12.35
N ASP A 277 -10.10 11.46 12.66
CA ASP A 277 -9.09 10.93 11.73
C ASP A 277 -8.64 9.50 12.08
N THR A 278 -9.47 8.76 12.83
CA THR A 278 -9.17 7.41 13.30
C THR A 278 -10.16 6.39 12.73
N TRP A 279 -9.65 5.49 11.88
CA TRP A 279 -10.39 4.32 11.46
C TRP A 279 -10.45 3.27 12.56
N HIS A 280 -11.62 2.67 12.74
CA HIS A 280 -11.85 1.53 13.58
C HIS A 280 -12.39 0.39 12.74
N TRP A 281 -11.77 -0.78 12.81
CA TRP A 281 -12.29 -1.98 12.17
C TRP A 281 -12.27 -3.19 13.09
N HIS A 282 -13.41 -3.85 13.20
CA HIS A 282 -13.55 -5.04 14.02
C HIS A 282 -14.63 -5.97 13.46
N GLY A 283 -14.61 -7.22 13.88
CA GLY A 283 -15.56 -8.20 13.37
C GLY A 283 -15.03 -9.62 13.53
N HIS A 284 -15.37 -10.50 12.60
CA HIS A 284 -14.91 -11.87 12.60
C HIS A 284 -14.75 -12.44 11.19
N VAL A 285 -13.81 -13.39 11.05
CA VAL A 285 -13.65 -14.20 9.83
C VAL A 285 -13.83 -15.66 10.23
N ALA A 286 -14.82 -16.34 9.64
CA ALA A 286 -15.18 -17.71 9.99
C ALA A 286 -15.28 -17.93 11.51
N GLY A 287 -15.98 -17.01 12.20
CA GLY A 287 -16.22 -17.05 13.65
C GLY A 287 -15.05 -16.63 14.55
N THR A 288 -13.85 -16.41 14.02
CA THR A 288 -12.71 -15.95 14.84
C THR A 288 -12.60 -14.42 14.81
N PRO A 289 -12.68 -13.73 15.98
CA PRO A 289 -12.80 -12.27 16.04
C PRO A 289 -11.50 -11.54 15.76
N PHE A 290 -11.60 -10.24 15.43
CA PHE A 290 -10.51 -9.28 15.36
C PHE A 290 -11.00 -7.87 15.75
N ARG A 291 -10.08 -7.00 16.17
CA ARG A 291 -10.36 -5.60 16.51
C ARG A 291 -9.10 -4.77 16.39
N HIS A 292 -9.18 -3.71 15.62
CA HIS A 292 -8.08 -2.80 15.32
C HIS A 292 -8.58 -1.35 15.22
N ARG A 293 -7.63 -0.42 15.29
CA ARG A 293 -7.85 1.00 15.01
C ARG A 293 -6.59 1.58 14.37
N SER A 294 -6.70 2.62 13.55
CA SER A 294 -5.54 3.28 12.97
C SER A 294 -4.83 4.14 14.01
N GLU A 295 -3.55 3.90 14.24
CA GLU A 295 -2.69 4.75 15.08
C GLU A 295 -2.05 5.85 14.24
N GLN A 296 -2.12 7.08 14.74
CA GLN A 296 -1.42 8.24 14.17
C GLN A 296 0.00 8.39 14.73
N GLN A 297 0.26 7.80 15.90
CA GLN A 297 1.55 7.75 16.57
C GLN A 297 1.73 6.39 17.22
N PHE A 298 2.91 5.80 17.06
CA PHE A 298 3.22 4.52 17.68
C PHE A 298 3.27 4.66 19.20
N ASN A 299 2.30 4.06 19.90
CA ASN A 299 2.31 3.97 21.34
C ASN A 299 2.81 2.59 21.77
N ALA A 300 4.03 2.55 22.30
CA ALA A 300 4.66 1.32 22.76
C ALA A 300 3.96 0.79 24.02
N THR A 301 2.90 0.01 23.84
CA THR A 301 2.39 -0.84 24.92
C THR A 301 3.16 -2.15 24.88
N GLN A 302 4.08 -2.34 25.82
CA GLN A 302 4.94 -3.52 25.90
C GLN A 302 4.11 -4.77 26.20
N ALA A 303 3.84 -5.58 25.18
CA ALA A 303 3.61 -7.00 25.39
C ALA A 303 4.98 -7.67 25.50
N ALA A 304 5.42 -7.99 26.71
CA ALA A 304 6.60 -8.83 26.90
C ALA A 304 6.30 -10.22 26.31
N LEU A 305 6.88 -10.53 25.14
CA LEU A 305 6.87 -11.90 24.64
C LEU A 305 7.70 -12.78 25.58
N PRO A 306 7.29 -14.04 25.81
CA PRO A 306 8.11 -14.99 26.55
C PRO A 306 9.44 -15.20 25.82
N CYS A 307 10.53 -14.69 26.40
CA CYS A 307 11.88 -14.93 25.91
C CYS A 307 12.27 -16.37 26.25
N GLN A 308 12.47 -17.21 25.24
CA GLN A 308 13.09 -18.52 25.44
C GLN A 308 14.56 -18.31 25.81
N LYS A 309 15.05 -19.08 26.79
CA LYS A 309 16.47 -19.02 27.17
C LYS A 309 17.34 -19.39 25.95
N PRO A 310 18.40 -18.62 25.65
CA PRO A 310 19.34 -18.99 24.60
C PRO A 310 19.95 -20.37 24.87
N LEU A 311 20.11 -21.15 23.81
CA LEU A 311 20.87 -22.39 23.82
C LEU A 311 22.38 -22.09 23.96
N GLY A 312 23.10 -22.94 24.70
CA GLY A 312 24.55 -22.96 24.64
C GLY A 312 25.06 -23.54 23.32
N ARG A 313 26.30 -23.25 22.95
CA ARG A 313 26.91 -23.66 21.67
C ARG A 313 26.71 -25.15 21.30
N GLU A 314 26.97 -26.07 22.22
CA GLU A 314 26.75 -27.52 21.98
C GLU A 314 25.27 -27.86 21.72
N GLN A 315 24.36 -27.16 22.40
CA GLN A 315 22.93 -27.33 22.20
C GLN A 315 22.48 -26.75 20.85
N ILE A 316 23.13 -25.69 20.35
CA ILE A 316 22.90 -25.16 19.00
C ILE A 316 23.30 -26.20 17.94
N ILE A 317 24.47 -26.82 18.10
CA ILE A 317 24.96 -27.86 17.19
C ILE A 317 23.99 -29.05 17.17
N GLU A 318 23.56 -29.52 18.35
CA GLU A 318 22.61 -30.61 18.45
C GLU A 318 21.24 -30.24 17.87
N ALA A 319 20.74 -29.05 18.16
CA ALA A 319 19.48 -28.55 17.64
C ALA A 319 19.49 -28.48 16.10
N ASN A 320 20.59 -28.01 15.50
CA ASN A 320 20.75 -27.99 14.04
C ASN A 320 20.69 -29.40 13.44
N ARG A 321 21.39 -30.37 14.06
CA ARG A 321 21.40 -31.77 13.62
C ARG A 321 20.01 -32.40 13.70
N GLN A 322 19.33 -32.25 14.84
CA GLN A 322 18.00 -32.81 15.05
C GLN A 322 16.98 -32.18 14.10
N ALA A 323 17.00 -30.86 13.95
CA ALA A 323 16.11 -30.16 13.02
C ALA A 323 16.32 -30.60 11.55
N ALA A 324 17.56 -30.88 11.14
CA ALA A 324 17.83 -31.42 9.82
C ALA A 324 17.22 -32.83 9.61
N LEU A 325 17.27 -33.69 10.63
CA LEU A 325 16.61 -35.00 10.61
C LEU A 325 15.09 -34.87 10.53
N GLU A 326 14.51 -33.97 11.34
CA GLU A 326 13.06 -33.70 11.31
C GLU A 326 12.61 -33.15 9.94
N HIS A 327 13.40 -32.27 9.34
CA HIS A 327 13.13 -31.75 8.00
C HIS A 327 13.14 -32.88 6.96
N GLN A 328 14.13 -33.77 7.00
CA GLN A 328 14.22 -34.94 6.12
C GLN A 328 13.05 -35.92 6.32
N ALA A 329 12.55 -36.04 7.55
CA ALA A 329 11.38 -36.86 7.89
C ALA A 329 10.04 -36.21 7.48
N GLY A 330 10.05 -34.99 6.93
CA GLY A 330 8.83 -34.26 6.53
C GLY A 330 8.17 -33.46 7.66
N ASN A 331 8.76 -33.42 8.85
CA ASN A 331 8.27 -32.65 10.00
C ASN A 331 8.69 -31.17 9.90
N ILE A 332 8.30 -30.52 8.80
CA ILE A 332 8.79 -29.19 8.40
C ILE A 332 8.55 -28.13 9.49
N GLU A 333 7.39 -28.13 10.14
CA GLU A 333 7.05 -27.13 11.17
C GLU A 333 7.92 -27.25 12.42
N LEU A 334 8.24 -28.49 12.84
CA LEU A 334 9.09 -28.74 13.99
C LEU A 334 10.53 -28.35 13.69
N ALA A 335 11.07 -28.80 12.54
CA ALA A 335 12.39 -28.43 12.07
C ALA A 335 12.56 -26.91 11.99
N PHE A 336 11.58 -26.23 11.39
CA PHE A 336 11.56 -24.78 11.24
C PHE A 336 11.65 -24.04 12.59
N LYS A 337 10.82 -24.44 13.57
CA LYS A 337 10.85 -23.85 14.93
C LYS A 337 12.22 -24.05 15.59
N THR A 338 12.80 -25.24 15.47
CA THR A 338 14.09 -25.57 16.06
C THR A 338 15.23 -24.79 15.41
N PHE A 339 15.28 -24.67 14.07
CA PHE A 339 16.27 -23.84 13.38
C PHE A 339 16.19 -22.37 13.82
N LYS A 340 14.98 -21.80 13.92
CA LYS A 340 14.80 -20.42 14.40
C LYS A 340 15.31 -20.23 15.82
N HIS A 341 15.05 -21.19 16.71
CA HIS A 341 15.54 -21.10 18.09
C HIS A 341 17.07 -21.22 18.19
N ALA A 342 17.67 -22.11 17.40
CA ALA A 342 19.13 -22.25 17.32
C ALA A 342 19.80 -20.98 16.79
N ILE A 343 19.26 -20.37 15.73
CA ILE A 343 19.76 -19.11 15.17
C ILE A 343 19.63 -17.96 16.17
N ARG A 344 18.48 -17.85 16.87
CA ARG A 344 18.26 -16.84 17.95
C ARG A 344 19.24 -16.97 19.11
N SER A 345 19.84 -18.14 19.26
CA SER A 345 20.75 -18.45 20.37
C SER A 345 22.22 -18.18 20.03
N LEU A 346 22.55 -17.86 18.78
CA LEU A 346 23.92 -17.56 18.36
C LEU A 346 24.46 -16.36 19.15
N GLY A 347 25.59 -16.58 19.81
CA GLY A 347 26.29 -15.55 20.58
C GLY A 347 27.55 -15.04 19.88
N PRO A 348 28.26 -14.09 20.50
CA PRO A 348 29.58 -13.67 20.05
C PRO A 348 30.53 -14.88 19.97
N GLY A 349 31.06 -15.16 18.78
CA GLY A 349 31.97 -16.28 18.52
C GLY A 349 31.34 -17.53 17.88
N ASP A 350 30.04 -17.51 17.57
CA ASP A 350 29.34 -18.61 16.88
C ASP A 350 29.20 -18.38 15.35
N ASP A 351 30.02 -17.51 14.77
CA ASP A 351 29.95 -17.17 13.33
C ASP A 351 30.13 -18.40 12.42
N ASP A 352 30.91 -19.38 12.87
CA ASP A 352 31.13 -20.64 12.17
C ASP A 352 29.88 -21.53 12.12
N LEU A 353 28.99 -21.42 13.12
CA LEU A 353 27.73 -22.15 13.17
C LEU A 353 26.62 -21.47 12.37
N ALA A 354 26.72 -20.16 12.14
CA ALA A 354 25.68 -19.38 11.48
C ALA A 354 25.42 -19.86 10.05
N LEU A 355 26.47 -20.06 9.24
CA LEU A 355 26.31 -20.40 7.82
C LEU A 355 25.51 -21.68 7.57
N PRO A 356 25.84 -22.85 8.17
CA PRO A 356 25.05 -24.07 7.98
C PRO A 356 23.63 -23.96 8.58
N LEU A 357 23.43 -23.18 9.64
CA LEU A 357 22.10 -22.95 10.22
C LEU A 357 21.20 -22.15 9.26
N TYR A 358 21.71 -21.08 8.66
CA TYR A 358 20.97 -20.30 7.67
C TYR A 358 20.70 -21.09 6.39
N GLU A 359 21.64 -21.92 5.93
CA GLU A 359 21.41 -22.83 4.79
C GLU A 359 20.21 -23.76 5.07
N ASN A 360 20.19 -24.40 6.25
CA ASN A 360 19.11 -25.30 6.66
C ASN A 360 17.77 -24.58 6.88
N LEU A 361 17.77 -23.39 7.49
CA LEU A 361 16.57 -22.57 7.63
C LEU A 361 16.02 -22.15 6.25
N GLY A 362 16.90 -21.82 5.29
CA GLY A 362 16.52 -21.51 3.92
C GLY A 362 15.79 -22.67 3.24
N LEU A 363 16.29 -23.90 3.40
CA LEU A 363 15.62 -25.10 2.91
C LEU A 363 14.24 -25.30 3.55
N ALA A 364 14.13 -25.08 4.87
CA ALA A 364 12.85 -25.16 5.56
C ALA A 364 11.85 -24.11 5.06
N TRP A 365 12.29 -22.89 4.73
CA TRP A 365 11.43 -21.88 4.08
C TRP A 365 10.99 -22.28 2.67
N MET A 366 11.87 -22.88 1.87
CA MET A 366 11.52 -23.42 0.55
C MET A 366 10.43 -24.51 0.68
N ALA A 367 10.56 -25.42 1.64
CA ALA A 367 9.56 -26.46 1.91
C ALA A 367 8.19 -25.90 2.34
N ARG A 368 8.15 -24.67 2.88
CA ARG A 368 6.92 -23.94 3.23
C ARG A 368 6.34 -23.12 2.08
N GLY A 369 6.94 -23.18 0.88
CA GLY A 369 6.51 -22.38 -0.27
C GLY A 369 6.82 -20.88 -0.12
N MET A 370 7.85 -20.53 0.65
CA MET A 370 8.25 -19.12 0.90
C MET A 370 9.65 -18.81 0.34
N PRO A 371 9.82 -18.79 -1.00
CA PRO A 371 11.13 -18.59 -1.63
C PRO A 371 11.77 -17.25 -1.30
N GLN A 372 10.97 -16.19 -1.12
CA GLN A 372 11.47 -14.86 -0.77
C GLN A 372 12.14 -14.83 0.62
N ALA A 373 11.59 -15.58 1.59
CA ALA A 373 12.18 -15.73 2.91
C ALA A 373 13.48 -16.56 2.85
N ALA A 374 13.47 -17.62 2.03
CA ALA A 374 14.61 -18.50 1.84
C ALA A 374 15.82 -17.77 1.25
N MET A 375 15.62 -16.85 0.30
CA MET A 375 16.70 -16.06 -0.30
C MET A 375 17.57 -15.34 0.74
N SER A 376 16.96 -14.69 1.73
CA SER A 376 17.69 -13.97 2.78
C SER A 376 18.60 -14.91 3.59
N CYS A 377 18.13 -16.14 3.81
CA CYS A 377 18.90 -17.17 4.51
C CYS A 377 20.08 -17.64 3.64
N PHE A 378 19.88 -17.90 2.34
CA PHE A 378 20.96 -18.33 1.46
C PHE A 378 22.01 -17.23 1.22
N PHE A 379 21.60 -15.97 1.08
CA PHE A 379 22.54 -14.85 1.04
C PHE A 379 23.42 -14.79 2.29
N ARG A 380 22.84 -15.08 3.46
CA ARG A 380 23.60 -15.12 4.71
C ARG A 380 24.55 -16.31 4.76
N ALA A 381 24.11 -17.49 4.30
CA ALA A 381 24.94 -18.67 4.24
C ALA A 381 26.16 -18.50 3.29
N LEU A 382 26.05 -17.66 2.26
CA LEU A 382 27.15 -17.33 1.34
C LEU A 382 28.17 -16.33 1.92
N ASP A 383 27.81 -15.61 2.99
CA ASP A 383 28.67 -14.64 3.70
C ASP A 383 29.39 -13.62 2.79
N GLY A 384 28.63 -13.01 1.87
CA GLY A 384 29.16 -11.98 0.97
C GLY A 384 30.09 -12.50 -0.15
N LYS A 385 30.38 -13.80 -0.19
CA LYS A 385 31.13 -14.47 -1.26
C LYS A 385 30.20 -15.41 -2.02
N PRO A 386 29.66 -15.01 -3.19
CA PRO A 386 28.59 -15.76 -3.88
C PRO A 386 28.88 -17.23 -4.16
N THR A 387 30.14 -17.60 -4.39
CA THR A 387 30.58 -18.96 -4.70
C THR A 387 31.17 -19.71 -3.49
N SER A 388 31.04 -19.18 -2.27
CA SER A 388 31.65 -19.79 -1.08
C SER A 388 31.04 -21.15 -0.70
N ARG A 389 29.78 -21.40 -1.08
CA ARG A 389 29.05 -22.63 -0.79
C ARG A 389 28.17 -23.01 -1.98
N GLN A 390 28.52 -24.10 -2.65
CA GLN A 390 27.79 -24.61 -3.82
C GLN A 390 26.30 -24.86 -3.52
N GLN A 391 25.98 -25.50 -2.39
CA GLN A 391 24.60 -25.83 -2.04
C GLN A 391 23.75 -24.57 -1.78
N SER A 392 24.24 -23.64 -0.97
CA SER A 392 23.56 -22.36 -0.73
C SER A 392 23.31 -21.59 -2.04
N LEU A 393 24.30 -21.51 -2.92
CA LEU A 393 24.14 -20.84 -4.22
C LEU A 393 23.14 -21.59 -5.12
N HIS A 394 23.18 -22.92 -5.14
CA HIS A 394 22.24 -23.75 -5.89
C HIS A 394 20.79 -23.42 -5.52
N TYR A 395 20.46 -23.42 -4.23
CA TYR A 395 19.10 -23.13 -3.76
C TYR A 395 18.74 -21.65 -3.82
N LEU A 396 19.70 -20.73 -3.74
CA LEU A 396 19.47 -19.31 -4.00
C LEU A 396 18.98 -19.10 -5.44
N VAL A 397 19.61 -19.75 -6.43
CA VAL A 397 19.19 -19.67 -7.83
C VAL A 397 17.75 -20.18 -8.01
N ILE A 398 17.39 -21.29 -7.35
CA ILE A 398 16.00 -21.82 -7.37
C ILE A 398 15.03 -20.83 -6.73
N ALA A 399 15.36 -20.26 -5.57
CA ALA A 399 14.52 -19.29 -4.88
C ALA A 399 14.35 -17.99 -5.71
N LEU A 400 15.40 -17.56 -6.41
CA LEU A 400 15.38 -16.41 -7.32
C LEU A 400 14.47 -16.66 -8.54
N ALA A 401 14.53 -17.86 -9.13
CA ALA A 401 13.64 -18.25 -10.22
C ALA A 401 12.16 -18.20 -9.80
N GLN A 402 11.87 -18.55 -8.55
CA GLN A 402 10.51 -18.55 -8.00
C GLN A 402 10.03 -17.17 -7.50
N SER A 403 10.87 -16.13 -7.49
CA SER A 403 10.57 -14.85 -6.81
C SER A 403 10.42 -13.62 -7.71
N ASN A 404 10.14 -13.79 -9.01
CA ASN A 404 9.97 -12.72 -10.00
C ASN A 404 11.17 -11.74 -10.09
N ARG A 405 12.36 -12.15 -9.63
CA ARG A 405 13.61 -11.35 -9.64
C ARG A 405 14.52 -11.74 -10.80
N ARG A 406 14.08 -11.46 -12.03
CA ARG A 406 14.75 -11.93 -13.26
C ARG A 406 16.22 -11.53 -13.38
N ASN A 407 16.57 -10.29 -13.02
CA ASN A 407 17.95 -9.80 -13.12
C ASN A 407 18.88 -10.47 -12.11
N ASP A 408 18.41 -10.61 -10.86
CA ASP A 408 19.17 -11.31 -9.82
C ASP A 408 19.32 -12.80 -10.17
N PHE A 409 18.25 -13.44 -10.64
CA PHE A 409 18.28 -14.82 -11.11
C PHE A 409 19.37 -15.05 -12.17
N ALA A 410 19.37 -14.26 -13.25
CA ALA A 410 20.34 -14.39 -14.33
C ALA A 410 21.79 -14.25 -13.81
N ARG A 411 22.03 -13.24 -12.97
CA ARG A 411 23.36 -12.99 -12.37
C ARG A 411 23.85 -14.16 -11.51
N PHE A 412 23.01 -14.69 -10.62
CA PHE A 412 23.42 -15.76 -9.72
C PHE A 412 23.50 -17.12 -10.41
N LEU A 413 22.73 -17.33 -11.48
CA LEU A 413 22.87 -18.50 -12.35
C LEU A 413 24.23 -18.49 -13.05
N GLU A 414 24.62 -17.36 -13.66
CA GLU A 414 25.94 -17.22 -14.29
C GLU A 414 27.09 -17.48 -13.31
N LEU A 415 26.99 -16.94 -12.08
CA LEU A 415 27.97 -17.21 -11.02
C LEU A 415 28.05 -18.69 -10.63
N TYR A 416 26.91 -19.38 -10.57
CA TYR A 416 26.89 -20.81 -10.27
C TYR A 416 27.52 -21.61 -11.40
N GLU A 417 27.12 -21.36 -12.64
CA GLU A 417 27.58 -22.13 -13.79
C GLU A 417 29.04 -21.90 -14.13
N GLY A 418 29.53 -20.68 -13.90
CA GLY A 418 30.94 -20.33 -14.07
C GLY A 418 31.87 -21.07 -13.10
N GLU A 419 31.42 -21.37 -11.87
CA GLU A 419 32.25 -22.02 -10.85
C GLU A 419 32.01 -23.54 -10.77
N PHE A 420 30.75 -23.97 -10.89
CA PHE A 420 30.33 -25.34 -10.57
C PHE A 420 29.77 -26.13 -11.77
N GLY A 421 29.68 -25.51 -12.95
CA GLY A 421 29.09 -26.11 -14.14
C GLY A 421 27.54 -26.01 -14.18
N PRO A 422 26.90 -26.65 -15.19
CA PRO A 422 25.48 -26.46 -15.48
C PRO A 422 24.56 -26.65 -14.27
N HIS A 423 23.58 -25.76 -14.08
CA HIS A 423 22.67 -25.85 -12.94
C HIS A 423 21.54 -26.85 -13.20
N SER A 424 21.44 -27.91 -12.39
CA SER A 424 20.49 -29.02 -12.59
C SER A 424 19.06 -28.79 -12.06
N GLY A 425 18.79 -27.65 -11.43
CA GLY A 425 17.51 -27.35 -10.75
C GLY A 425 16.60 -26.39 -11.52
N VAL A 426 17.09 -25.78 -12.61
CA VAL A 426 16.30 -24.92 -13.49
C VAL A 426 15.81 -25.80 -14.66
N ILE A 427 14.76 -26.59 -14.43
CA ILE A 427 14.05 -27.23 -15.55
C ILE A 427 13.30 -26.13 -16.30
N GLU A 428 13.53 -26.11 -17.61
CA GLU A 428 12.87 -25.30 -18.63
C GLU A 428 11.37 -25.07 -18.33
N ASN A 429 11.03 -23.89 -17.84
CA ASN A 429 9.74 -23.28 -18.17
C ASN A 429 9.92 -22.65 -19.56
N GLU A 430 9.84 -23.48 -20.60
CA GLU A 430 9.62 -23.05 -21.97
C GLU A 430 8.34 -22.22 -22.05
N ASN A 431 8.50 -20.90 -21.94
CA ASN A 431 7.69 -19.89 -22.61
C ASN A 431 8.53 -18.61 -22.84
N ALA A 432 9.84 -18.78 -23.01
CA ALA A 432 10.77 -17.72 -23.39
C ALA A 432 11.14 -17.76 -24.89
N SER A 433 10.42 -18.55 -25.70
CA SER A 433 10.59 -18.65 -27.15
C SER A 433 9.35 -18.18 -27.92
N THR A 434 8.77 -17.06 -27.52
CA THR A 434 8.02 -16.16 -28.42
C THR A 434 8.10 -14.77 -27.83
N LEU A 435 9.00 -13.94 -28.37
CA LEU A 435 8.99 -12.47 -28.47
C LEU A 435 10.44 -12.06 -28.80
N GLY A 436 10.82 -12.37 -30.05
CA GLY A 436 11.83 -11.59 -30.77
C GLY A 436 11.18 -10.35 -31.37
#